data_AF-A0A947FU65-F1
#
_entry.id   AF-A0A947FU65-F1
#
_cell.length_a   1.000
_cell.length_b   1.000
_cell.length_c   1.000
_cell.angle_alpha   90.00
_cell.angle_beta   90.00
_cell.angle_gamma   90.00
#
_symmetry.space_group_name_H-M   'P 1'
#
loop_
_entity.id
_entity.type
_entity.pdbx_description
1 polymer ?
#
loop_
_entity_poly.entity_id
_entity_poly.type
_entity_poly.pdbx_seq_one_letter_code
_entity_poly.pdbx_strand_id
1 'polypeptide(L)'
;NVLVNWWEIALMVCQDQIHAEYEAIKEPYRGREMQRIGEIFARPIPLLQVLSFRQWTTIWSGYSLFDPGYSDRRSFGYNIDVGNGFTTIIPATVFAFGMTFELMPARWLGILGVIMFWQMFYGTAVYFFQFFNNGRHKGHSVKDLLLFVGITNLMWFVFPIWGLCTSVELILEGSYGVFR
;
A
#
# COMPACT_ATOMS: atom_id res chain seq x y z
N ASN A 1 -4.11 -4.99 -4.86
CA ASN A 1 -4.75 -4.03 -3.94
C ASN A 1 -5.46 -4.70 -2.77
N VAL A 2 -6.39 -5.65 -2.98
CA VAL A 2 -7.22 -6.25 -1.90
C VAL A 2 -6.44 -6.68 -0.64
N LEU A 3 -5.34 -7.45 -0.79
CA LEU A 3 -4.52 -7.85 0.35
C LEU A 3 -3.85 -6.66 1.05
N VAL A 4 -3.41 -5.66 0.28
CA VAL A 4 -2.82 -4.44 0.85
C VAL A 4 -3.89 -3.65 1.60
N ASN A 5 -5.11 -3.54 1.07
CA ASN A 5 -6.21 -2.91 1.79
C ASN A 5 -6.51 -3.58 3.12
N TRP A 6 -6.38 -4.91 3.18
CA TRP A 6 -6.48 -5.63 4.44
C TRP A 6 -5.38 -5.25 5.43
N TRP A 7 -4.14 -5.09 4.95
CA TRP A 7 -3.02 -4.62 5.78
C TRP A 7 -3.25 -3.18 6.25
N GLU A 8 -3.74 -2.30 5.39
CA GLU A 8 -4.04 -0.90 5.71
C GLU A 8 -5.17 -0.75 6.74
N ILE A 9 -6.16 -1.63 6.71
CA ILE A 9 -7.17 -1.69 7.79
C ILE A 9 -6.50 -2.13 9.10
N ALA A 10 -5.58 -3.09 9.05
CA ALA A 10 -4.81 -3.52 10.22
C ALA A 10 -3.98 -2.38 10.82
N LEU A 11 -3.46 -1.48 9.99
CA LEU A 11 -2.74 -0.27 10.42
C LEU A 11 -3.60 0.58 11.36
N MET A 12 -4.87 0.81 11.02
CA MET A 12 -5.78 1.53 11.91
C MET A 12 -6.14 0.73 13.16
N VAL A 13 -6.58 -0.53 12.99
CA VAL A 13 -7.13 -1.36 14.07
C VAL A 13 -6.07 -1.69 15.13
N CYS A 14 -4.82 -1.88 14.72
CA CYS A 14 -3.73 -2.28 15.59
C CYS A 14 -2.70 -1.16 15.82
N GLN A 15 -3.07 0.11 15.61
CA GLN A 15 -2.11 1.22 15.65
C GLN A 15 -1.32 1.31 16.96
N ASP A 16 -1.98 1.11 18.10
CA ASP A 16 -1.31 1.21 19.41
C ASP A 16 -0.27 0.10 19.59
N GLN A 17 -0.56 -1.10 19.08
CA GLN A 17 0.39 -2.21 19.05
C GLN A 17 1.55 -1.91 18.09
N ILE A 18 1.27 -1.39 16.90
CA ILE A 18 2.28 -1.01 15.91
C ILE A 18 3.23 0.04 16.48
N HIS A 19 2.69 1.04 17.17
CA HIS A 19 3.48 2.08 17.83
C HIS A 19 4.38 1.49 18.93
N ALA A 20 3.83 0.64 19.81
CA ALA A 20 4.61 -0.02 20.85
C ALA A 20 5.72 -0.93 20.29
N GLU A 21 5.41 -1.69 19.23
CA GLU A 21 6.39 -2.52 18.52
C GLU A 21 7.49 -1.67 17.89
N TYR A 22 7.12 -0.57 17.21
CA TYR A 22 8.06 0.38 16.62
C TYR A 22 9.01 0.96 17.68
N GLU A 23 8.48 1.44 18.80
CA GLU A 23 9.28 1.98 19.90
C GLU A 23 10.26 0.95 20.46
N ALA A 24 9.88 -0.33 20.51
CA ALA A 24 10.74 -1.41 20.97
C ALA A 24 11.86 -1.78 19.97
N ILE A 25 11.63 -1.63 18.65
CA ILE A 25 12.57 -2.06 17.61
C ILE A 25 13.42 -0.92 17.01
N LYS A 26 13.04 0.35 17.19
CA LYS A 26 13.71 1.48 16.54
C LYS A 26 15.20 1.62 16.90
N GLU A 27 15.57 1.46 18.18
CA GLU A 27 16.97 1.54 18.59
C GLU A 27 17.75 0.27 18.26
N PRO A 28 17.24 -0.95 18.55
CA PRO A 28 17.95 -2.18 18.22
C PRO A 28 18.26 -2.36 16.73
N TYR A 29 17.37 -1.89 15.85
CA TYR A 29 17.51 -2.05 14.39
C TYR A 29 18.01 -0.79 13.67
N ARG A 30 18.46 0.24 14.39
CA ARG A 30 19.03 1.45 13.79
C ARG A 30 20.23 1.11 12.91
N GLY A 31 20.19 1.53 11.64
CA GLY A 31 21.19 1.19 10.62
C GLY A 31 21.14 -0.25 10.12
N ARG A 32 20.16 -1.05 10.56
CA ARG A 32 19.92 -2.45 10.17
C ARG A 32 18.46 -2.68 9.79
N GLU A 33 17.78 -1.64 9.32
CA GLU A 33 16.36 -1.64 9.00
C GLU A 33 16.02 -2.70 7.95
N MET A 34 16.88 -2.88 6.95
CA MET A 34 16.73 -3.92 5.92
C MET A 34 16.79 -5.35 6.46
N GLN A 35 17.54 -5.58 7.55
CA GLN A 35 17.57 -6.88 8.21
C GLN A 35 16.18 -7.21 8.78
N ARG A 36 15.51 -6.23 9.38
CA ARG A 36 14.16 -6.41 9.93
C ARG A 36 13.16 -6.79 8.85
N ILE A 37 13.22 -6.14 7.69
CA ILE A 37 12.37 -6.45 6.54
C ILE A 37 12.61 -7.88 6.05
N GLY A 38 13.87 -8.29 5.91
CA GLY A 38 14.23 -9.65 5.53
C GLY A 38 13.67 -10.70 6.51
N GLU A 39 13.76 -10.45 7.82
CA GLU A 39 13.19 -11.31 8.87
C GLU A 39 11.66 -11.43 8.77
N ILE A 40 10.96 -10.35 8.42
CA ILE A 40 9.50 -10.34 8.27
C ILE A 40 9.09 -11.19 7.07
N PHE A 41 9.73 -11.01 5.90
CA PHE A 41 9.38 -11.76 4.69
C PHE A 41 9.83 -13.23 4.73
N ALA A 42 10.87 -13.56 5.50
CA ALA A 42 11.32 -14.93 5.69
C ALA A 42 10.47 -15.71 6.71
N ARG A 43 9.65 -15.02 7.51
CA ARG A 43 8.84 -15.66 8.55
C ARG A 43 7.70 -16.47 7.92
N PRO A 44 7.52 -17.75 8.28
CA PRO A 44 6.36 -18.52 7.84
C PRO A 44 5.09 -17.95 8.47
N ILE A 45 4.07 -17.70 7.64
CA ILE A 45 2.76 -17.23 8.08
C ILE A 45 1.78 -18.41 8.01
N PRO A 46 1.21 -18.86 9.14
CA PRO A 46 0.16 -19.87 9.11
C PRO A 46 -1.04 -19.37 8.31
N LEU A 47 -1.62 -20.22 7.46
CA LEU A 47 -2.69 -19.83 6.53
C LEU A 47 -3.90 -19.17 7.25
N LEU A 48 -4.24 -19.66 8.44
CA LEU A 48 -5.33 -19.12 9.26
C LEU A 48 -5.01 -17.76 9.88
N GLN A 49 -3.73 -17.39 9.99
CA GLN A 49 -3.30 -16.11 10.56
C GLN A 49 -3.21 -15.00 9.50
N VAL A 50 -3.34 -15.32 8.20
CA VAL A 50 -3.38 -14.34 7.11
C VAL A 50 -4.54 -13.34 7.30
N LEU A 51 -5.65 -13.75 7.91
CA LEU A 51 -6.77 -12.86 8.22
C LEU A 51 -6.65 -12.17 9.58
N SER A 52 -5.61 -12.45 10.36
CA SER A 52 -5.42 -11.77 11.65
C SER A 52 -4.78 -10.41 11.43
N PHE A 53 -5.43 -9.32 11.86
CA PHE A 53 -4.81 -7.99 11.83
C PHE A 53 -3.50 -7.95 12.63
N ARG A 54 -3.43 -8.68 13.75
CA ARG A 54 -2.22 -8.78 14.57
C ARG A 54 -1.05 -9.44 13.85
N GLN A 55 -1.30 -10.27 12.85
CA GLN A 55 -0.23 -10.86 12.04
C GLN A 55 0.49 -9.82 11.19
N TRP A 56 -0.20 -8.73 10.83
CA TRP A 56 0.30 -7.71 9.92
C TRP A 56 0.91 -6.50 10.62
N THR A 57 0.82 -6.40 11.96
CA THR A 57 1.44 -5.31 12.73
C THR A 57 2.94 -5.26 12.51
N THR A 58 3.59 -6.41 12.37
CA THR A 58 5.03 -6.50 12.15
C THR A 58 5.47 -5.89 10.83
N ILE A 59 4.63 -5.91 9.78
CA ILE A 59 4.92 -5.23 8.51
C ILE A 59 4.95 -3.73 8.75
N TRP A 60 3.94 -3.19 9.44
CA TRP A 60 3.83 -1.75 9.69
C TRP A 60 4.85 -1.21 10.69
N SER A 61 5.14 -1.94 11.77
CA SER A 61 6.19 -1.55 12.71
C SER A 61 7.58 -1.62 12.05
N GLY A 62 7.81 -2.63 11.19
CA GLY A 62 9.01 -2.72 10.36
C GLY A 62 9.14 -1.59 9.31
N TYR A 63 8.05 -1.26 8.62
CA TYR A 63 7.99 -0.14 7.67
C TYR A 63 8.24 1.20 8.37
N SER A 64 7.77 1.34 9.61
CA SER A 64 7.97 2.54 10.44
C SER A 64 9.44 2.83 10.77
N LEU A 65 10.35 1.86 10.59
CA LEU A 65 11.79 2.09 10.65
C LEU A 65 12.29 2.97 9.50
N PHE A 66 11.64 2.93 8.34
CA PHE A 66 11.98 3.74 7.16
C PHE A 66 11.14 5.02 7.05
N ASP A 67 9.86 4.95 7.42
CA ASP A 67 9.03 6.14 7.56
C ASP A 67 8.25 6.09 8.88
N PRO A 68 8.75 6.78 9.92
CA PRO A 68 8.08 6.89 11.22
C PRO A 68 6.65 7.44 11.15
N GLY A 69 6.25 8.04 10.02
CA GLY A 69 4.87 8.46 9.80
C GLY A 69 3.85 7.32 9.97
N TYR A 70 4.20 6.08 9.68
CA TYR A 70 3.28 4.96 9.82
C TYR A 70 2.99 4.59 11.29
N SER A 71 3.86 4.98 12.23
CA SER A 71 3.57 4.85 13.67
C SER A 71 2.90 6.09 14.27
N ASP A 72 2.67 7.15 13.48
CA ASP A 72 2.03 8.40 13.90
C ASP A 72 0.73 8.69 13.13
N ARG A 73 -0.40 8.72 13.87
CA ARG A 73 -1.74 9.00 13.33
C ARG A 73 -1.88 10.37 12.66
N ARG A 74 -0.96 11.30 12.93
CA ARG A 74 -0.97 12.67 12.38
C ARG A 74 -0.32 12.73 11.01
N SER A 75 0.37 11.67 10.58
CA SER A 75 1.09 11.69 9.31
C SER A 75 0.15 11.51 8.13
N PHE A 76 0.52 12.11 6.99
CA PHE A 76 -0.19 11.88 5.74
C PHE A 76 -0.13 10.41 5.34
N GLY A 77 1.06 9.78 5.40
CA GLY A 77 1.27 8.36 5.05
C GLY A 77 0.32 7.41 5.79
N TYR A 78 0.15 7.61 7.10
CA TYR A 78 -0.83 6.86 7.89
C TYR A 78 -2.27 7.05 7.36
N ASN A 79 -2.69 8.30 7.17
CA ASN A 79 -4.08 8.59 6.83
C ASN A 79 -4.43 8.21 5.39
N ILE A 80 -3.50 8.33 4.44
CA ILE A 80 -3.74 7.96 3.05
C ILE A 80 -3.90 6.44 2.90
N ASP A 81 -3.07 5.66 3.59
CA ASP A 81 -3.12 4.20 3.55
C ASP A 81 -4.36 3.68 4.29
N VAL A 82 -4.64 4.17 5.51
CA VAL A 82 -5.90 3.82 6.22
C VAL A 82 -7.13 4.18 5.37
N GLY A 83 -7.14 5.37 4.77
CA GLY A 83 -8.19 5.79 3.86
C GLY A 83 -8.35 4.80 2.71
N ASN A 84 -7.25 4.48 2.01
CA ASN A 84 -7.22 3.52 0.91
C ASN A 84 -7.77 2.15 1.33
N GLY A 85 -7.40 1.66 2.51
CA GLY A 85 -7.86 0.38 3.03
C GLY A 85 -9.38 0.30 3.14
N PHE A 86 -9.98 1.30 3.80
CA PHE A 86 -11.43 1.32 4.01
C PHE A 86 -12.24 1.68 2.76
N THR A 87 -11.76 2.62 1.95
CA THR A 87 -12.52 3.08 0.77
C THR A 87 -12.37 2.15 -0.41
N THR A 88 -11.23 1.44 -0.52
CA THR A 88 -10.91 0.66 -1.72
C THR A 88 -11.01 -0.85 -1.58
N ILE A 89 -11.17 -1.44 -0.39
CA ILE A 89 -11.27 -2.91 -0.27
C ILE A 89 -12.45 -3.51 -1.07
N ILE A 90 -13.63 -2.89 -0.98
CA ILE A 90 -14.82 -3.31 -1.73
C ILE A 90 -14.60 -3.08 -3.24
N PRO A 91 -14.33 -1.85 -3.73
CA PRO A 91 -14.19 -1.63 -5.16
C PRO A 91 -12.99 -2.37 -5.76
N ALA A 92 -11.90 -2.59 -5.03
CA ALA A 92 -10.78 -3.41 -5.48
C ALA A 92 -11.17 -4.89 -5.63
N THR A 93 -12.00 -5.41 -4.72
CA THR A 93 -12.54 -6.78 -4.83
C THR A 93 -13.47 -6.86 -6.04
N VAL A 94 -14.41 -5.92 -6.17
CA VAL A 94 -15.30 -5.86 -7.35
C VAL A 94 -14.50 -5.73 -8.64
N PHE A 95 -13.45 -4.92 -8.67
CA PHE A 95 -12.60 -4.76 -9.84
C PHE A 95 -11.86 -6.05 -10.19
N ALA A 96 -11.25 -6.71 -9.20
CA ALA A 96 -10.51 -7.95 -9.38
C ALA A 96 -11.40 -9.11 -9.87
N PHE A 97 -12.60 -9.26 -9.32
CA PHE A 97 -13.54 -10.26 -9.81
C PHE A 97 -14.17 -9.85 -11.15
N GLY A 98 -14.43 -8.55 -11.35
CA GLY A 98 -15.00 -8.02 -12.58
C GLY A 98 -14.09 -8.23 -13.79
N MET A 99 -12.77 -8.06 -13.65
CA MET A 99 -11.81 -8.33 -14.73
C MET A 99 -11.69 -9.83 -15.08
N THR A 100 -12.00 -10.73 -14.14
CA THR A 100 -11.88 -12.19 -14.34
C THR A 100 -13.17 -12.83 -14.84
N PHE A 101 -14.32 -12.40 -14.31
CA PHE A 101 -15.62 -13.04 -14.54
C PHE A 101 -16.60 -12.16 -15.33
N GLU A 102 -16.17 -10.98 -15.78
CA GLU A 102 -17.01 -10.03 -16.54
C GLU A 102 -18.34 -9.70 -15.82
N LEU A 103 -18.28 -9.51 -14.49
CA LEU A 103 -19.46 -9.41 -13.60
C LEU A 103 -20.42 -8.24 -13.91
N MET A 104 -19.98 -7.25 -14.68
CA MET A 104 -20.75 -6.05 -15.01
C MET A 104 -20.37 -5.53 -16.39
N PRO A 105 -21.11 -4.58 -16.99
CA PRO A 105 -20.69 -3.99 -18.26
C PRO A 105 -19.32 -3.30 -18.12
N ALA A 106 -18.44 -3.48 -19.11
CA ALA A 106 -17.06 -3.00 -19.08
C ALA A 106 -16.94 -1.50 -18.72
N ARG A 107 -17.89 -0.67 -19.19
CA ARG A 107 -17.93 0.76 -18.87
C ARG A 107 -18.06 1.05 -17.38
N TRP A 108 -18.89 0.30 -16.67
CA TRP A 108 -19.06 0.45 -15.22
C TRP A 108 -17.80 0.04 -14.47
N LEU A 109 -17.18 -1.07 -14.89
CA LEU A 109 -15.92 -1.53 -14.32
C LEU A 109 -14.78 -0.52 -14.56
N GLY A 110 -14.72 0.06 -15.76
CA GLY A 110 -13.75 1.09 -16.10
C GLY A 110 -13.95 2.38 -15.30
N ILE A 111 -15.18 2.84 -15.10
CA ILE A 111 -15.45 4.03 -14.24
C ILE A 111 -14.97 3.77 -12.80
N LEU A 112 -15.28 2.58 -12.26
CA LEU A 112 -14.80 2.15 -10.94
C LEU A 112 -13.28 2.15 -10.87
N GLY A 113 -12.64 1.59 -11.89
CA GLY A 113 -11.18 1.54 -12.02
C GLY A 113 -10.56 2.94 -12.07
N VAL A 114 -11.09 3.86 -12.87
CA VAL A 114 -10.58 5.24 -12.95
C VAL A 114 -10.58 5.91 -11.58
N ILE A 115 -11.67 5.81 -10.82
CA ILE A 115 -11.77 6.41 -9.48
C ILE A 115 -10.70 5.82 -8.54
N MET A 116 -10.61 4.49 -8.49
CA MET A 116 -9.70 3.78 -7.59
C MET A 116 -8.23 4.01 -7.95
N PHE A 117 -7.86 3.86 -9.23
CA PHE A 117 -6.48 4.00 -9.68
C PHE A 117 -6.01 5.45 -9.65
N TRP A 118 -6.89 6.43 -9.91
CA TRP A 118 -6.54 7.84 -9.73
C TRP A 118 -6.25 8.17 -8.27
N GLN A 119 -7.09 7.70 -7.35
CA GLN A 119 -6.89 7.89 -5.92
C GLN A 119 -5.53 7.33 -5.47
N MET A 120 -5.18 6.11 -5.89
CA MET A 120 -3.89 5.49 -5.55
C MET A 120 -2.70 6.25 -6.14
N PHE A 121 -2.77 6.64 -7.42
CA PHE A 121 -1.72 7.42 -8.07
C PHE A 121 -1.51 8.77 -7.38
N TYR A 122 -2.59 9.52 -7.18
CA TYR A 122 -2.54 10.83 -6.56
C TYR A 122 -2.05 10.75 -5.11
N GLY A 123 -2.57 9.80 -4.32
CA GLY A 123 -2.13 9.56 -2.95
C GLY A 123 -0.63 9.27 -2.87
N THR A 124 -0.13 8.45 -3.79
CA THR A 124 1.30 8.14 -3.91
C THR A 124 2.12 9.39 -4.24
N ALA A 125 1.68 10.20 -5.22
CA ALA A 125 2.37 11.44 -5.58
C ALA A 125 2.47 12.42 -4.40
N VAL A 126 1.38 12.58 -3.64
CA VAL A 126 1.36 13.44 -2.44
C VAL A 126 2.22 12.87 -1.33
N TYR A 127 2.24 11.53 -1.15
CA TYR A 127 3.12 10.86 -0.19
C TYR A 127 4.60 11.16 -0.49
N PHE A 128 5.02 11.01 -1.74
CA PHE A 128 6.39 11.33 -2.14
C PHE A 128 6.73 12.79 -1.92
N PHE A 129 5.84 13.70 -2.32
CA PHE A 129 6.03 15.12 -2.03
C PHE A 129 6.21 15.37 -0.54
N GLN A 130 5.35 14.81 0.30
CA GLN A 130 5.40 14.93 1.76
C GLN A 130 6.69 14.36 2.35
N PHE A 131 7.15 13.20 1.85
CA PHE A 131 8.38 12.55 2.28
C PHE A 131 9.62 13.41 2.00
N PHE A 132 9.72 13.98 0.80
CA PHE A 132 10.83 14.86 0.44
C PHE A 132 10.74 16.24 1.09
N ASN A 133 9.56 16.87 1.04
CA ASN A 133 9.33 18.21 1.58
C ASN A 133 9.61 18.29 3.09
N ASN A 134 9.26 17.25 3.84
CA ASN A 134 9.51 17.20 5.28
C ASN A 134 10.91 16.65 5.64
N GLY A 135 11.76 16.41 4.65
CA GLY A 135 13.12 15.93 4.89
C GLY A 135 13.22 14.51 5.44
N ARG A 136 12.18 13.68 5.29
CA ARG A 136 12.15 12.29 5.81
C ARG A 136 13.19 11.38 5.17
N HIS A 137 13.64 11.71 3.96
CA HIS A 137 14.74 11.04 3.29
C HIS A 137 16.11 11.26 3.98
N LYS A 138 16.26 12.29 4.81
CA LYS A 138 17.55 12.64 5.43
C LYS A 138 17.87 11.65 6.54
N GLY A 139 19.10 11.12 6.54
CA GLY A 139 19.58 10.18 7.55
C GLY A 139 19.45 8.70 7.16
N HIS A 140 18.73 8.38 6.08
CA HIS A 140 18.74 7.05 5.48
C HIS A 140 19.92 6.85 4.54
N SER A 141 20.40 5.61 4.40
CA SER A 141 21.41 5.30 3.41
C SER A 141 20.83 5.41 1.99
N VAL A 142 21.67 5.73 1.01
CA VAL A 142 21.27 5.80 -0.42
C VAL A 142 20.69 4.46 -0.89
N LYS A 143 21.22 3.34 -0.37
CA LYS A 143 20.73 2.00 -0.68
C LYS A 143 19.31 1.79 -0.16
N ASP A 144 19.02 2.21 1.07
CA ASP A 144 17.69 2.07 1.67
C ASP A 144 16.67 2.96 0.95
N LEU A 145 17.06 4.18 0.60
CA LEU A 145 16.20 5.08 -0.20
C LEU A 145 15.92 4.48 -1.58
N LEU A 146 16.93 3.98 -2.29
CA LEU A 146 16.73 3.42 -3.63
C LEU A 146 15.84 2.17 -3.61
N LEU A 147 16.03 1.29 -2.63
CA LEU A 147 15.30 0.03 -2.57
C LEU A 147 13.88 0.21 -2.02
N PHE A 148 13.71 1.03 -0.97
CA PHE A 148 12.45 1.18 -0.27
C PHE A 148 11.59 2.34 -0.79
N VAL A 149 12.21 3.49 -1.04
CA VAL A 149 11.52 4.68 -1.58
C VAL A 149 11.50 4.66 -3.11
N GLY A 150 12.54 4.13 -3.74
CA GLY A 150 12.57 3.96 -5.20
C GLY A 150 11.74 2.77 -5.64
N ILE A 151 12.23 1.54 -5.43
CA ILE A 151 11.68 0.34 -6.07
C ILE A 151 10.28 -0.01 -5.56
N THR A 152 10.07 -0.12 -4.24
CA THR A 152 8.76 -0.53 -3.70
C THR A 152 7.66 0.49 -3.93
N ASN A 153 7.98 1.78 -3.85
CA ASN A 153 6.98 2.83 -4.10
C ASN A 153 6.78 3.13 -5.60
N LEU A 154 7.73 2.81 -6.48
CA LEU A 154 7.53 2.89 -7.94
C LEU A 154 6.40 1.98 -8.43
N MET A 155 6.19 0.82 -7.77
CA MET A 155 5.04 -0.04 -8.07
C MET A 155 3.71 0.71 -7.92
N TRP A 156 3.61 1.57 -6.90
CA TRP A 156 2.43 2.40 -6.62
C TRP A 156 2.29 3.60 -7.56
N PHE A 157 3.28 3.85 -8.43
CA PHE A 157 3.13 4.72 -9.58
C PHE A 157 2.75 3.95 -10.84
N VAL A 158 3.50 2.91 -11.17
CA VAL A 158 3.38 2.19 -12.45
C VAL A 158 2.05 1.45 -12.54
N PHE A 159 1.67 0.68 -11.52
CA PHE A 159 0.44 -0.12 -11.58
C PHE A 159 -0.83 0.73 -11.58
N PRO A 160 -0.94 1.83 -10.81
CA PRO A 160 -2.10 2.71 -10.94
C PRO A 160 -2.20 3.42 -12.29
N ILE A 161 -1.09 3.84 -12.89
CA ILE A 161 -1.13 4.41 -14.26
C ILE A 161 -1.61 3.35 -15.25
N TRP A 162 -1.08 2.13 -15.18
CA TRP A 162 -1.53 1.05 -16.06
C TRP A 162 -3.01 0.70 -15.82
N GLY A 163 -3.43 0.66 -14.56
CA GLY A 163 -4.83 0.52 -14.18
C GLY A 163 -5.72 1.63 -14.74
N LEU A 164 -5.25 2.88 -14.75
CA LEU A 164 -5.95 4.00 -15.39
C LEU A 164 -6.10 3.79 -16.90
N CYS A 165 -5.01 3.45 -17.60
CA CYS A 165 -5.05 3.21 -19.05
C CYS A 165 -6.03 2.10 -19.42
N THR A 166 -5.96 0.95 -18.73
CA THR A 166 -6.87 -0.18 -18.96
C THR A 166 -8.32 0.19 -18.64
N SER A 167 -8.55 0.97 -17.58
CA SER A 167 -9.89 1.43 -17.22
C SER A 167 -10.48 2.39 -18.25
N VAL A 168 -9.66 3.26 -18.85
CA VAL A 168 -10.08 4.13 -19.94
C VAL A 168 -10.45 3.31 -21.18
N GLU A 169 -9.67 2.29 -21.51
CA GLU A 169 -9.97 1.37 -22.62
C GLU A 169 -11.31 0.64 -22.42
N LEU A 170 -11.56 0.10 -21.22
CA LEU A 170 -12.86 -0.48 -20.86
C LEU A 170 -14.05 0.48 -21.08
N ILE A 171 -13.86 1.78 -20.79
CA ILE A 171 -14.90 2.80 -20.97
C ILE A 171 -15.14 3.08 -22.45
N LEU A 172 -14.06 3.34 -23.20
CA LEU A 172 -14.12 3.77 -24.59
C LEU A 172 -14.63 2.66 -25.50
N GLU A 173 -14.10 1.45 -25.34
CA GLU A 173 -14.47 0.30 -26.17
C GLU A 173 -15.76 -0.36 -25.67
N GLY A 174 -16.08 -0.22 -24.39
CA GLY A 174 -17.22 -0.91 -23.78
C GLY A 174 -17.07 -2.44 -23.83
N SER A 175 -15.84 -2.94 -23.87
CA SER A 175 -15.51 -4.35 -24.01
C SER A 175 -14.43 -4.77 -23.00
N TYR A 176 -14.35 -6.07 -22.70
CA TYR A 176 -13.28 -6.67 -21.89
C TYR A 176 -12.05 -7.08 -22.74
N GLY A 177 -11.95 -6.60 -23.98
CA GLY A 177 -10.89 -6.96 -24.93
C GLY A 177 -9.48 -6.73 -24.40
N VAL A 178 -9.28 -5.64 -23.65
CA VAL A 178 -8.00 -5.28 -23.01
C VAL A 178 -7.42 -6.36 -22.07
N PHE A 179 -8.23 -7.31 -21.60
CA PHE A 179 -7.77 -8.39 -20.71
C PHE A 179 -7.55 -9.73 -21.41
N ARG A 180 -7.68 -9.80 -22.74
CA ARG A 180 -7.52 -11.02 -23.55
C ARG A 180 -6.27 -10.96 -24.40
#